data_AF-A0A1F5LBI5-F1
#
_entry.id   AF-A0A1F5LBI5-F1
#
_cell.length_a   1.000
_cell.length_b   1.000
_cell.length_c   1.000
_cell.angle_alpha   90.00
_cell.angle_beta   90.00
_cell.angle_gamma   90.00
#
_symmetry.space_group_name_H-M   'P 1'
#
loop_
_entity.id
_entity.type
_entity.pdbx_description
1 polymer ?
#
loop_
_entity_poly.entity_id
_entity_poly.type
_entity_poly.pdbx_seq_one_letter_code
_entity_poly.pdbx_strand_id
1 'polypeptide(L)'
;MEPPTLTNPRFTLELEFVSSLANPYYLSHLAVTYPNLLGISHADDDDDSATSPDAQAFAAYLAYLYSYWKTPEYSQFLTHPGPTLRALRLLQEDRFRRDIILPQVIEGLAGLSMPIEPVQAEAETEAAEEKPHDGQDGTKT
;
A
#
# COMPACT_ATOMS: atom_id res chain seq x y z
N MET A 1 3.67 -7.36 -32.06
CA MET A 1 3.09 -6.29 -31.22
C MET A 1 3.61 -4.98 -31.76
N GLU A 2 2.71 -4.09 -32.18
CA GLU A 2 3.03 -2.72 -32.60
C GLU A 2 3.77 -1.98 -31.45
N PRO A 3 4.79 -1.16 -31.73
CA PRO A 3 5.41 -0.34 -30.69
C PRO A 3 4.41 0.64 -30.06
N PRO A 4 4.50 0.92 -28.74
CA PRO A 4 3.66 1.93 -28.10
C PRO A 4 3.93 3.28 -28.72
N THR A 5 2.94 3.82 -29.41
CA THR A 5 2.96 5.18 -29.95
C THR A 5 1.85 5.97 -29.29
N LEU A 6 2.12 7.23 -28.92
CA LEU A 6 1.13 8.16 -28.34
C LEU A 6 -0.07 8.44 -29.28
N THR A 7 0.01 7.96 -30.52
CA THR A 7 -1.06 8.00 -31.52
C THR A 7 -2.12 6.92 -31.31
N ASN A 8 -1.88 5.89 -30.49
CA ASN A 8 -2.88 4.87 -30.20
C ASN A 8 -3.81 5.35 -29.08
N PRO A 9 -5.11 5.58 -29.36
CA PRO A 9 -6.03 6.14 -28.37
C PRO A 9 -6.22 5.23 -27.15
N ARG A 10 -6.12 3.92 -27.31
CA ARG A 10 -6.21 2.96 -26.20
C ARG A 10 -5.03 3.09 -25.25
N PHE A 11 -3.82 3.25 -25.79
CA PHE A 11 -2.61 3.44 -24.98
C PHE A 11 -2.73 4.69 -24.11
N THR A 12 -3.17 5.80 -24.69
CA THR A 12 -3.36 7.06 -23.95
C THR A 12 -4.41 6.92 -22.85
N LEU A 13 -5.54 6.28 -23.13
CA LEU A 13 -6.58 6.04 -22.10
C LEU A 13 -6.08 5.12 -20.98
N GLU A 14 -5.38 4.04 -21.32
CA GLU A 14 -4.76 3.15 -20.33
C GLU A 14 -3.72 3.87 -19.49
N LEU A 15 -2.91 4.73 -20.10
CA LEU A 15 -1.88 5.53 -19.42
C LEU A 15 -2.50 6.52 -18.44
N GLU A 16 -3.51 7.27 -18.86
CA GLU A 16 -4.21 8.24 -18.00
C GLU A 16 -4.90 7.55 -16.83
N PHE A 17 -5.58 6.43 -17.10
CA PHE A 17 -6.20 5.61 -16.07
C PHE A 17 -5.17 5.07 -15.07
N VAL A 18 -4.09 4.46 -15.55
CA VAL A 18 -3.05 3.90 -14.67
C VAL A 18 -2.33 4.99 -13.89
N SER A 19 -2.16 6.17 -14.47
CA SER A 19 -1.60 7.34 -13.78
C SER A 19 -2.53 7.84 -12.67
N SER A 20 -3.86 7.80 -12.86
CA SER A 20 -4.81 8.21 -11.81
C SER A 20 -4.82 7.27 -10.60
N LEU A 21 -4.48 5.99 -10.78
CA LEU A 21 -4.33 5.02 -9.69
C LEU A 21 -3.17 5.36 -8.74
N ALA A 22 -2.23 6.23 -9.14
CA ALA A 22 -1.20 6.73 -8.22
C ALA A 22 -1.79 7.59 -7.09
N ASN A 23 -2.97 8.17 -7.30
CA ASN A 23 -3.62 9.03 -6.32
C ASN A 23 -4.47 8.18 -5.35
N PRO A 24 -4.11 8.10 -4.05
CA PRO A 24 -4.83 7.28 -3.08
C PRO A 24 -6.29 7.72 -2.89
N TYR A 25 -6.59 9.01 -3.04
CA TYR A 25 -7.96 9.53 -2.93
C TYR A 25 -8.85 9.11 -4.10
N TYR A 26 -8.27 8.93 -5.29
CA TYR A 26 -9.01 8.41 -6.44
C TYR A 26 -9.41 6.95 -6.21
N LEU A 27 -8.52 6.15 -5.62
CA LEU A 27 -8.82 4.77 -5.28
C LEU A 27 -9.94 4.66 -4.22
N SER A 28 -9.92 5.53 -3.22
CA SER A 28 -11.01 5.65 -2.24
C SER A 28 -12.34 6.01 -2.91
N HIS A 29 -12.31 6.98 -3.83
CA HIS A 29 -13.50 7.34 -4.61
C HIS A 29 -14.04 6.17 -5.44
N LEU A 30 -13.17 5.37 -6.07
CA LEU A 30 -13.57 4.16 -6.79
C LEU A 30 -14.27 3.16 -5.87
N ALA A 31 -13.75 2.94 -4.66
CA ALA A 31 -14.33 2.01 -3.70
C ALA A 31 -15.73 2.44 -3.21
N VAL A 32 -15.93 3.74 -2.99
CA VAL A 32 -17.23 4.29 -2.58
C VAL A 32 -18.23 4.33 -3.72
N THR A 33 -17.79 4.68 -4.93
CA THR A 33 -18.69 4.94 -6.07
C THR A 33 -19.04 3.65 -6.82
N TYR A 34 -18.12 2.69 -6.86
CA TYR A 34 -18.28 1.43 -7.60
C TYR A 34 -17.95 0.20 -6.73
N PRO A 35 -18.65 0.01 -5.59
CA PRO A 35 -18.35 -1.09 -4.68
C PRO A 35 -18.59 -2.47 -5.32
N ASN A 36 -19.56 -2.57 -6.24
CA ASN A 36 -19.84 -3.80 -6.98
C ASN A 36 -18.76 -4.13 -8.03
N LEU A 37 -18.06 -3.12 -8.57
CA LEU A 37 -16.99 -3.29 -9.56
C LEU A 37 -15.70 -3.78 -8.91
N LEU A 38 -15.43 -3.34 -7.69
CA LEU A 38 -14.28 -3.80 -6.90
C LEU A 38 -14.56 -5.12 -6.16
N GLY A 39 -15.78 -5.66 -6.24
CA GLY A 39 -16.19 -6.87 -5.52
C GLY A 39 -16.34 -6.67 -4.01
N ILE A 40 -16.47 -5.42 -3.53
CA ILE A 40 -16.53 -5.09 -2.10
C ILE A 40 -17.88 -5.52 -1.49
N SER A 41 -18.98 -5.36 -2.22
CA SER A 41 -20.35 -5.58 -1.73
C SER A 41 -20.69 -7.05 -1.41
N HIS A 42 -19.95 -8.01 -1.97
CA HIS A 42 -20.30 -9.43 -1.90
C HIS A 42 -19.42 -10.25 -0.93
N ALA A 43 -18.40 -9.66 -0.30
CA ALA A 43 -17.44 -10.45 0.47
C ALA A 43 -17.93 -10.92 1.86
N ASP A 44 -19.22 -10.84 2.14
CA ASP A 44 -19.86 -11.49 3.30
C ASP A 44 -20.51 -12.83 2.91
N ASP A 45 -20.70 -13.10 1.61
CA ASP A 45 -21.16 -14.39 1.11
C ASP A 45 -19.92 -15.25 0.75
N ASP A 46 -19.69 -16.35 1.47
CA ASP A 46 -18.63 -17.36 1.20
C ASP A 46 -18.84 -18.12 -0.14
N ASP A 47 -19.80 -17.70 -0.96
CA ASP A 47 -20.07 -18.24 -2.28
C ASP A 47 -19.22 -17.51 -3.33
N ASP A 48 -18.02 -18.04 -3.57
CA ASP A 48 -17.07 -17.58 -4.60
C ASP A 48 -17.68 -17.56 -6.02
N SER A 49 -18.83 -18.23 -6.22
CA SER A 49 -19.59 -18.21 -7.48
C SER A 49 -20.47 -16.95 -7.68
N ALA A 50 -20.63 -16.12 -6.64
CA ALA A 50 -21.48 -14.93 -6.67
C ALA A 50 -20.72 -13.63 -7.04
N THR A 51 -19.40 -13.69 -7.30
CA THR A 51 -18.66 -12.52 -7.78
C THR A 51 -19.26 -12.04 -9.11
N SER A 52 -19.64 -10.77 -9.17
CA SER A 52 -20.24 -10.19 -10.37
C SER A 52 -19.29 -10.36 -11.58
N PRO A 53 -19.82 -10.66 -12.78
CA PRO A 53 -18.99 -10.81 -13.98
C PRO A 53 -18.18 -9.55 -14.26
N ASP A 54 -18.71 -8.38 -13.91
CA ASP A 54 -18.03 -7.09 -14.05
C ASP A 54 -16.83 -6.96 -13.11
N ALA A 55 -16.96 -7.39 -11.85
CA ALA A 55 -15.85 -7.38 -10.89
C ALA A 55 -14.71 -8.32 -11.34
N GLN A 56 -15.08 -9.50 -11.84
CA GLN A 56 -14.11 -10.46 -12.36
C GLN A 56 -13.38 -9.92 -13.60
N ALA A 57 -14.12 -9.30 -14.52
CA ALA A 57 -13.54 -8.66 -15.71
C ALA A 57 -12.62 -7.50 -15.33
N PHE A 58 -13.00 -6.69 -14.32
CA PHE A 58 -12.19 -5.59 -13.84
C PHE A 58 -10.90 -6.06 -13.15
N ALA A 59 -10.96 -7.10 -12.30
CA ALA A 59 -9.78 -7.70 -11.69
C ALA A 59 -8.80 -8.23 -12.76
N ALA A 60 -9.31 -8.94 -13.77
CA ALA A 60 -8.51 -9.41 -14.91
C ALA A 60 -7.89 -8.25 -15.70
N TYR A 61 -8.62 -7.15 -15.87
CA TYR A 61 -8.11 -5.95 -16.52
C TYR A 61 -6.98 -5.28 -15.72
N LEU A 62 -7.13 -5.16 -14.39
CA LEU A 62 -6.06 -4.66 -13.53
C LEU A 62 -4.82 -5.56 -13.58
N ALA A 63 -4.99 -6.88 -13.71
CA ALA A 63 -3.88 -7.83 -13.82
C ALA A 63 -3.13 -7.66 -15.15
N TYR A 64 -3.88 -7.46 -16.24
CA TYR A 64 -3.33 -7.07 -17.54
C TYR A 64 -2.51 -5.78 -17.42
N LEU A 65 -3.07 -4.72 -16.82
CA LEU A 65 -2.39 -3.44 -16.65
C LEU A 65 -1.11 -3.59 -15.82
N TYR A 66 -1.14 -4.32 -14.71
CA TYR A 66 0.06 -4.55 -13.90
C TYR A 66 1.15 -5.29 -14.69
N SER A 67 0.81 -6.32 -15.45
CA SER A 67 1.79 -7.06 -16.27
C SER A 67 2.40 -6.20 -17.39
N TYR A 68 1.57 -5.36 -18.01
CA TYR A 68 1.95 -4.50 -19.13
C TYR A 68 2.82 -3.33 -18.65
N TRP A 69 2.36 -2.56 -17.67
CA TRP A 69 3.05 -1.35 -17.19
C TRP A 69 4.27 -1.62 -16.32
N LYS A 70 4.48 -2.87 -15.88
CA LYS A 70 5.68 -3.28 -15.14
C LYS A 70 6.91 -3.41 -16.03
N THR A 71 6.76 -3.61 -17.35
CA THR A 71 7.92 -3.77 -18.22
C THR A 71 8.58 -2.40 -18.47
N PRO A 72 9.93 -2.36 -18.57
CA PRO A 72 10.67 -1.09 -18.65
C PRO A 72 10.30 -0.25 -19.89
N GLU A 73 9.85 -0.90 -20.97
CA GLU A 73 9.44 -0.25 -22.22
C GLU A 73 8.20 0.64 -22.04
N TYR A 74 7.31 0.28 -21.11
CA TYR A 74 6.06 1.02 -20.85
C TYR A 74 6.15 1.86 -19.57
N SER A 75 6.86 1.38 -18.54
CA SER A 75 6.97 2.10 -17.27
C SER A 75 7.62 3.48 -17.39
N GLN A 76 8.42 3.71 -18.44
CA GLN A 76 9.05 5.00 -18.72
C GLN A 76 8.05 6.13 -18.98
N PHE A 77 6.80 5.81 -19.38
CA PHE A 77 5.76 6.81 -19.61
C PHE A 77 5.00 7.20 -18.34
N LEU A 78 5.20 6.47 -17.24
CA LEU A 78 4.55 6.76 -15.96
C LEU A 78 5.30 7.88 -15.24
N THR A 79 4.58 8.91 -14.81
CA THR A 79 5.14 9.99 -13.97
C THR A 79 5.59 9.49 -12.60
N HIS A 80 4.83 8.53 -12.04
CA HIS A 80 5.06 7.99 -10.69
C HIS A 80 5.01 6.45 -10.71
N PRO A 81 6.02 5.78 -11.30
CA PRO A 81 5.98 4.32 -11.50
C PRO A 81 5.87 3.55 -10.18
N GLY A 82 6.53 3.99 -9.12
CA GLY A 82 6.46 3.35 -7.80
C GLY A 82 5.04 3.32 -7.20
N PRO A 83 4.43 4.49 -6.92
CA PRO A 83 3.06 4.56 -6.40
C PRO A 83 2.03 3.85 -7.28
N THR A 84 2.10 4.05 -8.60
CA THR A 84 1.20 3.40 -9.56
C THR A 84 1.29 1.88 -9.51
N LEU A 85 2.50 1.31 -9.60
CA LEU A 85 2.67 -0.15 -9.59
C LEU A 85 2.34 -0.75 -8.22
N ARG A 86 2.61 -0.01 -7.14
CA ARG A 86 2.19 -0.39 -5.78
C ARG A 86 0.66 -0.45 -5.68
N ALA A 87 -0.04 0.58 -6.14
CA ALA A 87 -1.50 0.62 -6.14
C ALA A 87 -2.09 -0.52 -6.99
N LEU A 88 -1.59 -0.74 -8.20
CA LEU A 88 -2.03 -1.84 -9.07
C LEU A 88 -1.83 -3.21 -8.42
N ARG A 89 -0.71 -3.43 -7.72
CA ARG A 89 -0.45 -4.66 -6.98
C ARG A 89 -1.42 -4.83 -5.82
N LEU A 90 -1.61 -3.79 -5.00
CA LEU A 90 -2.49 -3.83 -3.82
C LEU A 90 -3.95 -4.03 -4.24
N LEU A 91 -4.39 -3.40 -5.33
CA LEU A 91 -5.72 -3.62 -5.90
C LEU A 91 -5.97 -5.06 -6.37
N GLN A 92 -4.96 -5.92 -6.48
CA GLN A 92 -5.18 -7.36 -6.71
C GLN A 92 -5.61 -8.10 -5.44
N GLU A 93 -5.35 -7.54 -4.26
CA GLU A 93 -5.69 -8.16 -2.98
C GLU A 93 -7.11 -7.76 -2.59
N ASP A 94 -8.02 -8.73 -2.47
CA ASP A 94 -9.43 -8.47 -2.15
C ASP A 94 -9.62 -7.78 -0.79
N ARG A 95 -8.76 -8.10 0.18
CA ARG A 95 -8.71 -7.42 1.48
C ARG A 95 -8.44 -5.93 1.33
N PHE A 96 -7.45 -5.57 0.51
CA PHE A 96 -7.12 -4.16 0.29
C PHE A 96 -8.27 -3.40 -0.39
N ARG A 97 -8.99 -4.02 -1.34
CA ARG A 97 -10.17 -3.39 -1.96
C ARG A 97 -11.24 -3.02 -0.94
N ARG A 98 -11.44 -3.85 0.09
CA ARG A 98 -12.38 -3.57 1.19
C ARG A 98 -11.84 -2.46 2.10
N ASP A 99 -10.56 -2.53 2.43
CA ASP A 99 -9.93 -1.65 3.42
C ASP A 99 -9.61 -0.24 2.89
N ILE A 100 -9.59 -0.03 1.57
CA ILE A 100 -9.23 1.26 0.96
C ILE A 100 -10.23 2.40 1.23
N ILE A 101 -11.43 2.07 1.71
CA ILE A 101 -12.43 3.04 2.18
C ILE A 101 -11.94 3.68 3.49
N LEU A 102 -11.08 2.99 4.25
CA LEU A 102 -10.62 3.43 5.56
C LEU A 102 -9.56 4.54 5.44
N PRO A 103 -9.72 5.68 6.14
CA PRO A 103 -8.79 6.81 6.08
C PRO A 103 -7.32 6.44 6.35
N GLN A 104 -7.07 5.55 7.32
CA GLN A 104 -5.73 5.10 7.68
C GLN A 104 -5.00 4.38 6.54
N VAL A 105 -5.73 3.66 5.68
CA VAL A 105 -5.15 2.96 4.52
C VAL A 105 -4.76 3.98 3.44
N ILE A 106 -5.60 5.00 3.24
CA ILE A 106 -5.36 6.10 2.30
C ILE A 106 -4.13 6.90 2.76
N GLU A 107 -4.04 7.23 4.05
CA GLU A 107 -2.89 7.94 4.63
C GLU A 107 -1.60 7.12 4.51
N GLY A 108 -1.66 5.81 4.78
CA GLY A 108 -0.54 4.89 4.57
C GLY A 108 -0.09 4.78 3.12
N LEU A 109 -1.02 4.86 2.16
CA LEU A 109 -0.71 4.86 0.74
C LEU A 109 -0.16 6.20 0.25
N ALA A 110 -0.67 7.31 0.78
CA ALA A 110 -0.19 8.66 0.53
C ALA A 110 1.22 8.93 1.09
N GLY A 111 1.76 8.02 1.90
CA GLY A 111 3.00 8.24 2.63
C GLY A 111 2.86 9.29 3.74
N LEU A 112 1.62 9.58 4.15
CA LEU A 112 1.27 10.52 5.22
C LEU A 112 1.12 9.83 6.58
N SER A 113 1.18 8.48 6.61
CA SER A 113 1.33 7.74 7.86
C SER A 113 2.63 8.18 8.52
N MET A 114 2.51 9.08 9.49
CA MET A 114 3.59 9.50 10.36
C MET A 114 4.22 8.23 10.96
N PRO A 115 5.55 8.06 10.92
CA PRO A 115 6.17 7.09 11.80
C PRO A 115 5.77 7.49 13.21
N ILE A 116 5.10 6.58 13.93
CA ILE A 116 5.02 6.67 15.38
C ILE A 116 6.48 6.60 15.81
N GLU A 117 7.12 7.74 16.06
CA GLU A 117 8.37 7.72 16.79
C GLU A 117 8.07 6.97 18.10
N PRO A 118 8.82 5.91 18.43
CA PRO A 118 8.68 5.32 19.74
C PRO A 118 8.97 6.45 20.72
N VAL A 119 7.94 6.88 21.46
CA VAL A 119 8.13 7.71 22.64
C VAL A 119 9.10 6.94 23.51
N GLN A 120 10.38 7.33 23.47
CA GLN A 120 11.38 6.82 24.38
C GLN A 120 10.85 7.18 25.76
N ALA A 121 10.41 6.16 26.50
CA ALA A 121 10.15 6.29 27.91
C ALA A 121 11.45 6.79 28.53
N GLU A 122 11.48 8.07 28.84
CA GLU A 122 12.52 8.72 29.62
C GLU A 122 12.48 8.05 30.99
N ALA A 123 13.28 6.99 31.14
CA ALA A 123 13.53 6.37 32.43
C ALA A 123 14.34 7.38 33.24
N GLU A 124 13.63 8.14 34.07
CA GLU A 124 14.21 9.00 35.08
C GLU A 124 15.25 8.23 35.89
N THR A 125 16.46 8.75 35.82
CA THR A 125 17.61 8.38 36.63
C THR A 125 17.32 8.66 38.10
N GLU A 126 17.25 7.62 38.91
CA GLU A 126 17.53 7.72 40.35
C GLU A 126 18.27 6.46 40.82
N ALA A 127 19.56 6.40 40.47
CA ALA A 127 20.51 5.54 41.15
C ALA A 127 21.15 6.35 42.26
N ALA A 128 20.62 6.23 43.48
CA ALA A 128 21.29 6.65 44.69
C ALA A 128 21.76 5.42 45.48
N GLU A 129 23.04 5.46 45.82
CA GLU A 129 23.70 4.75 46.92
C GLU A 129 24.38 3.42 46.62
N GLU A 130 25.62 3.54 46.11
CA GLU A 130 26.66 2.53 46.26
C GLU A 130 27.63 2.97 47.39
N LYS A 131 27.79 2.12 48.41
CA LYS A 131 29.10 1.71 48.94
C LYS A 131 28.93 0.53 49.91
N PRO A 132 29.61 -0.59 49.66
CA PRO A 132 30.75 -0.90 50.52
C PRO A 132 31.96 -1.43 49.75
N HIS A 133 33.14 -0.90 50.08
CA HIS A 133 34.45 -1.52 49.85
C HIS A 133 35.31 -1.02 51.02
N ASP A 134 35.93 -1.85 51.83
CA ASP A 134 37.07 -2.65 51.44
C ASP A 134 37.35 -3.70 52.53
N GLY A 135 37.80 -4.88 52.14
CA GLY A 135 38.35 -5.86 53.04
C GLY A 135 39.42 -6.67 52.33
N GLN A 136 40.69 -6.37 52.59
CA GLN A 136 41.79 -7.33 52.41
C GLN A 136 43.00 -6.99 53.32
N ASP A 137 43.44 -8.03 54.02
CA ASP A 137 44.79 -8.34 54.54
C ASP A 137 45.48 -7.55 55.68
N GLY A 138 45.54 -8.21 56.85
CA GLY A 138 46.79 -8.80 57.36
C GLY A 138 48.03 -7.93 57.61
N THR A 139 48.40 -7.79 58.89
CA THR A 139 49.66 -8.26 59.54
C THR A 139 50.21 -7.33 60.63
N LYS A 140 50.71 -7.96 61.71
CA LYS A 140 51.79 -7.50 62.63
C LYS A 140 51.45 -6.28 63.53
N THR A 141 51.69 -6.24 64.83
CA THR A 141 52.64 -6.92 65.74
C THR A 141 52.09 -6.80 67.16
#